data_AF-A0A6J3HPP3-F1
#
_entry.id   AF-A0A6J3HPP3-F1
#
_cell.length_a   1.000
_cell.length_b   1.000
_cell.length_c   1.000
_cell.angle_alpha   90.00
_cell.angle_beta   90.00
_cell.angle_gamma   90.00
#
_symmetry.space_group_name_H-M   'P 1'
#
loop_
_entity.id
_entity.type
_entity.pdbx_description
1 polymer ?
#
loop_
_entity_poly.entity_id
_entity_poly.type
_entity_poly.pdbx_seq_one_letter_code
_entity_poly.pdbx_strand_id
1 'polypeptide(L)'
;MQVQNESYVINSVIYELNVTAQAFVKFQDILTCSALDWEFFSVGEDSFLVVANSFDGRTFSVNSIIYRWQGYEGFVAVHSLPTVGCRDWEAFSTTAGTYLIYSSAKEPLSRVLRLRTR
;
A
#
# COMPACT_ATOMS: atom_id res chain seq x y z
N MET A 1 7.84 32.64 13.48
CA MET A 1 7.63 31.73 12.34
C MET A 1 7.49 30.33 12.92
N GLN A 2 6.27 29.81 12.95
CA GLN A 2 6.02 28.46 13.45
C GLN A 2 6.34 27.52 12.29
N VAL A 3 7.47 26.81 12.37
CA VAL A 3 7.76 25.73 11.42
C VAL A 3 6.76 24.63 11.74
N GLN A 4 5.69 24.58 10.95
CA GLN A 4 4.73 23.50 10.98
C GLN A 4 5.52 22.25 10.59
N ASN A 5 5.79 21.38 11.57
CA ASN A 5 6.47 20.11 11.35
C ASN A 5 5.44 19.16 10.70
N GLU A 6 5.07 19.46 9.46
CA GLU A 6 4.17 18.64 8.65
C GLU A 6 4.88 17.33 8.34
N SER A 7 4.76 16.37 9.25
CA SER A 7 5.19 15.01 8.99
C SER A 7 4.25 14.42 7.95
N TYR A 8 4.73 14.24 6.73
CA TYR A 8 4.04 13.45 5.71
C TYR A 8 4.08 11.96 6.04
N VAL A 9 4.85 11.58 7.05
CA VAL A 9 4.89 10.23 7.60
C VAL A 9 3.91 10.16 8.78
N ILE A 10 2.80 9.46 8.58
CA ILE A 10 1.73 9.26 9.56
C ILE A 10 1.20 7.83 9.50
N ASN A 11 0.49 7.41 10.55
CA ASN A 11 -0.13 6.09 10.58
C ASN A 11 -1.39 6.06 9.71
N SER A 12 -1.43 5.10 8.79
CA SER A 12 -2.69 4.49 8.34
C SER A 12 -3.14 3.48 9.39
N VAL A 13 -4.45 3.21 9.45
CA VAL A 13 -5.03 2.31 10.47
C VAL A 13 -5.85 1.23 9.78
N ILE A 14 -5.54 -0.03 10.09
CA ILE A 14 -6.38 -1.17 9.75
C ILE A 14 -7.37 -1.37 10.89
N TYR A 15 -8.65 -1.50 10.53
CA TYR A 15 -9.72 -1.85 11.45
C TYR A 15 -10.25 -3.25 11.14
N GLU A 16 -10.61 -3.99 12.17
CA GLU A 16 -11.33 -5.25 12.06
C GLU A 16 -12.80 -5.06 12.44
N LEU A 17 -13.70 -5.75 11.74
CA LEU A 17 -15.12 -5.71 12.06
C LEU A 17 -15.42 -6.66 13.23
N ASN A 18 -15.74 -6.11 14.39
CA ASN A 18 -16.35 -6.87 15.46
C ASN A 18 -17.86 -6.97 15.19
N VAL A 19 -18.28 -8.14 14.69
CA VAL A 19 -19.68 -8.39 14.29
C VAL A 19 -20.63 -8.33 15.49
N THR A 20 -20.22 -8.84 16.64
CA THR A 20 -21.04 -8.84 17.87
C THR A 20 -21.26 -7.42 18.39
N ALA A 21 -20.21 -6.60 18.39
CA ALA A 21 -20.27 -5.20 18.80
C ALA A 21 -20.80 -4.28 17.69
N GLN A 22 -21.02 -4.81 16.48
CA GLN A 22 -21.39 -4.05 15.27
C GLN A 22 -20.51 -2.81 15.03
N ALA A 23 -19.20 -2.96 15.27
CA ALA A 23 -18.26 -1.85 15.23
C ALA A 23 -16.93 -2.26 14.59
N PHE A 24 -16.31 -1.32 13.90
CA PHE A 24 -14.92 -1.43 13.50
C PHE A 24 -14.03 -1.08 14.69
N VAL A 25 -13.20 -2.03 15.12
CA VAL A 25 -12.21 -1.83 16.19
C VAL A 25 -10.83 -1.76 15.57
N LYS A 26 -9.99 -0.87 16.10
CA LYS A 26 -8.63 -0.69 15.59
C LYS A 26 -7.85 -1.99 15.76
N PHE A 27 -7.29 -2.49 14.67
CA PHE A 27 -6.49 -3.71 14.64
C PHE A 27 -4.99 -3.40 14.61
N GLN A 28 -4.55 -2.55 13.68
CA GLN A 28 -3.12 -2.29 13.46
C GLN A 28 -2.88 -0.86 12.97
N ASP A 29 -1.82 -0.23 13.48
CA ASP A 29 -1.24 0.97 12.85
C ASP A 29 -0.17 0.56 11.84
N ILE A 30 -0.16 1.19 10.67
CA ILE A 30 0.90 1.05 9.69
C ILE A 30 1.44 2.42 9.34
N LEU A 31 2.74 2.62 9.56
CA LEU A 31 3.40 3.87 9.20
C LEU A 31 3.44 4.01 7.67
N THR A 32 2.91 5.11 7.17
CA THR A 32 2.81 5.41 5.74
C THR A 32 3.33 6.82 5.45
N CYS A 33 3.62 7.11 4.19
CA CYS A 33 4.20 8.38 3.78
C CYS A 33 3.35 9.01 2.66
N SER A 34 2.46 9.93 3.06
CA SER A 34 1.43 10.50 2.18
C SER A 34 0.75 9.41 1.36
N ALA A 35 0.24 8.37 2.04
CA ALA A 35 -0.48 7.27 1.39
C ALA A 35 -1.73 7.82 0.71
N LEU A 36 -1.90 7.49 -0.55
CA LEU A 36 -3.05 7.92 -1.35
C LEU A 36 -4.03 6.80 -1.66
N ASP A 37 -3.53 5.56 -1.66
CA ASP A 37 -4.32 4.38 -1.96
C ASP A 37 -3.71 3.13 -1.31
N TRP A 38 -4.56 2.13 -1.09
CA TRP A 38 -4.24 0.80 -0.59
C TRP A 38 -4.96 -0.24 -1.43
N GLU A 39 -4.22 -1.18 -2.01
CA GLU A 39 -4.80 -2.24 -2.82
C GLU A 39 -4.55 -3.63 -2.24
N PHE A 40 -5.60 -4.45 -2.24
CA PHE A 40 -5.54 -5.84 -1.78
C PHE A 40 -5.33 -6.79 -2.96
N PHE A 41 -4.47 -7.79 -2.77
CA PHE A 41 -4.34 -8.88 -3.73
C PHE A 41 -3.89 -10.18 -3.06
N SER A 42 -4.11 -11.29 -3.76
CA SER A 42 -3.70 -12.62 -3.29
C SER A 42 -2.74 -13.29 -4.26
N VAL A 43 -1.83 -14.10 -3.71
CA VAL A 43 -0.91 -14.94 -4.47
C VAL A 43 -0.98 -16.36 -3.90
N GLY A 44 -1.75 -17.23 -4.56
CA GLY A 44 -2.09 -18.53 -3.98
C GLY A 44 -2.96 -18.33 -2.73
N GLU A 45 -2.54 -18.91 -1.61
CA GLU A 45 -3.23 -18.77 -0.31
C GLU A 45 -2.77 -17.54 0.48
N ASP A 46 -1.74 -16.83 0.00
CA ASP A 46 -1.18 -15.67 0.67
C ASP A 46 -1.94 -14.39 0.31
N SER A 47 -2.21 -13.58 1.33
CA SER A 47 -2.91 -12.29 1.23
C SER A 47 -1.94 -11.13 1.42
N PHE A 48 -2.08 -10.11 0.57
CA PHE A 48 -1.19 -8.95 0.55
C PHE A 48 -1.97 -7.64 0.47
N LEU A 49 -1.31 -6.59 0.95
CA LEU A 49 -1.70 -5.20 0.73
C LEU A 49 -0.52 -4.45 0.11
N VAL A 50 -0.76 -3.57 -0.84
CA VAL A 50 0.24 -2.59 -1.30
C VAL A 50 -0.25 -1.18 -1.02
N VAL A 51 0.62 -0.32 -0.52
CA VAL A 51 0.31 1.10 -0.27
C VAL A 51 0.97 2.00 -1.30
N ALA A 52 0.21 2.93 -1.87
CA ALA A 52 0.70 4.02 -2.71
C ALA A 52 1.23 5.17 -1.85
N ASN A 53 2.48 5.09 -1.39
CA ASN A 53 3.15 6.24 -0.79
C ASN A 53 3.57 7.24 -1.88
N SER A 54 3.32 8.53 -1.65
CA SER A 54 3.42 9.52 -2.74
C SER A 54 4.48 10.60 -2.53
N PHE A 55 4.64 11.11 -1.31
CA PHE A 55 5.45 12.31 -1.04
C PHE A 55 5.90 12.36 0.41
N ASP A 56 7.18 12.63 0.65
CA ASP A 56 7.78 12.67 2.00
C ASP A 56 7.93 14.07 2.60
N GLY A 57 7.38 15.09 1.93
CA GLY A 57 7.59 16.50 2.26
C GLY A 57 8.73 17.16 1.48
N ARG A 58 9.53 16.39 0.74
CA ARG A 58 10.69 16.88 -0.04
C ARG A 58 10.69 16.37 -1.48
N THR A 59 10.40 15.09 -1.69
CA THR A 59 10.44 14.43 -2.99
C THR A 59 9.25 13.49 -3.19
N PHE A 60 8.90 13.28 -4.45
CA PHE A 60 7.92 12.26 -4.85
C PHE A 60 8.54 10.87 -5.01
N SER A 61 9.87 10.73 -4.95
CA SER A 61 10.56 9.43 -5.04
C SER A 61 10.43 8.64 -3.74
N VAL A 62 9.23 8.14 -3.46
CA VAL A 62 8.88 7.39 -2.25
C VAL A 62 8.41 6.00 -2.65
N ASN A 63 8.95 4.98 -1.98
CA ASN A 63 8.62 3.59 -2.27
C ASN A 63 7.19 3.25 -1.83
N SER A 64 6.47 2.57 -2.71
CA SER A 64 5.29 1.80 -2.33
C SER A 64 5.73 0.55 -1.59
N ILE A 65 5.00 0.14 -0.55
CA ILE A 65 5.37 -1.00 0.29
C ILE A 65 4.31 -2.08 0.15
N ILE A 66 4.74 -3.33 -0.05
CA ILE A 66 3.87 -4.51 0.00
C ILE A 66 3.98 -5.14 1.38
N TYR A 67 2.84 -5.40 1.99
CA TYR A 67 2.67 -6.11 3.24
C TYR A 67 2.04 -7.47 2.98
N ARG A 68 2.48 -8.51 3.69
CA ARG A 68 1.88 -9.84 3.69
C ARG A 68 1.16 -10.07 5.01
N TRP A 69 -0.02 -10.67 4.97
CA TRP A 69 -0.73 -11.13 6.15
C TRP A 69 0.01 -12.30 6.82
N GLN A 70 0.27 -12.20 8.12
CA GLN A 70 1.01 -13.18 8.93
C GLN A 70 0.21 -13.68 10.14
N GLY A 71 -1.13 -13.57 10.09
CA GLY A 71 -1.99 -14.02 11.18
C GLY A 71 -1.82 -13.16 12.43
N TYR A 72 -1.22 -13.72 13.49
CA TYR A 72 -1.07 -13.02 14.78
C TYR A 72 -0.26 -11.71 14.67
N GLU A 73 0.75 -11.67 13.79
CA GLU A 73 1.57 -10.46 13.58
C GLU A 73 0.87 -9.39 12.72
N GLY A 74 -0.31 -9.68 12.18
CA GLY A 74 -1.02 -8.79 11.28
C GLY A 74 -0.37 -8.68 9.90
N PHE A 75 -0.42 -7.49 9.29
CA PHE A 75 0.26 -7.22 8.03
C PHE A 75 1.71 -6.79 8.28
N VAL A 76 2.66 -7.52 7.68
CA VAL A 76 4.12 -7.28 7.84
C VAL A 76 4.71 -6.88 6.50
N ALA A 77 5.53 -5.83 6.47
CA ALA A 77 6.19 -5.36 5.25
C ALA A 77 7.14 -6.43 4.70
N VAL A 78 6.99 -6.79 3.43
CA VAL A 78 7.78 -7.84 2.77
C VAL A 78 8.50 -7.36 1.50
N HIS A 79 7.98 -6.35 0.80
CA HIS A 79 8.65 -5.79 -0.37
C HIS A 79 8.56 -4.26 -0.41
N SER A 80 9.55 -3.66 -1.08
CA SER A 80 9.62 -2.23 -1.37
C SER A 80 9.71 -2.04 -2.87
N LEU A 81 8.76 -1.31 -3.44
CA LEU A 81 8.68 -1.02 -4.87
C LEU A 81 9.10 0.43 -5.12
N PRO A 82 10.14 0.69 -5.93
CA PRO A 82 10.53 2.04 -6.27
C PRO A 82 9.47 2.69 -7.16
N THR A 83 8.70 3.58 -6.56
CA THR A 83 7.68 4.39 -7.22
C THR A 83 8.01 5.86 -7.08
N VAL A 84 7.49 6.70 -8.00
CA VAL A 84 7.60 8.15 -7.89
C VAL A 84 6.21 8.75 -7.97
N GLY A 85 5.75 9.40 -6.91
CA GLY A 85 4.45 10.08 -6.86
C GLY A 85 3.27 9.16 -7.15
N CYS A 86 3.33 7.93 -6.63
CA CYS A 86 2.30 6.92 -6.77
C CYS A 86 0.96 7.49 -6.30
N ARG A 87 -0.10 7.26 -7.08
CA ARG A 87 -1.45 7.74 -6.77
C ARG A 87 -2.41 6.64 -6.43
N ASP A 88 -2.27 5.51 -7.11
CA ASP A 88 -3.24 4.44 -7.10
C ASP A 88 -2.56 3.12 -7.41
N TRP A 89 -3.01 2.04 -6.78
CA TRP A 89 -2.65 0.67 -7.13
C TRP A 89 -3.92 -0.10 -7.49
N GLU A 90 -3.84 -0.99 -8.48
CA GLU A 90 -4.94 -1.87 -8.84
C GLU A 90 -4.40 -3.26 -9.15
N ALA A 91 -5.09 -4.28 -8.65
CA ALA A 91 -4.82 -5.67 -8.96
C ALA A 91 -5.83 -6.20 -9.98
N PHE A 92 -5.34 -6.85 -11.03
CA PHE A 92 -6.22 -7.46 -12.01
C PHE A 92 -5.65 -8.78 -12.53
N SER A 93 -6.55 -9.63 -13.01
CA SER A 93 -6.19 -10.93 -13.57
C SER A 93 -6.75 -11.10 -14.98
N THR A 94 -6.00 -11.83 -15.79
CA THR A 94 -6.36 -12.22 -17.16
C THR A 94 -6.02 -13.69 -17.35
N THR A 95 -6.38 -14.26 -18.50
CA THR A 95 -5.93 -15.61 -18.88
C THR A 95 -4.41 -15.74 -18.98
N ALA A 96 -3.68 -14.63 -19.17
CA ALA A 96 -2.21 -14.62 -19.23
C ALA A 96 -1.54 -14.53 -17.84
N GLY A 97 -2.28 -14.22 -16.78
CA GLY A 97 -1.78 -14.14 -15.42
C GLY A 97 -2.36 -12.98 -14.61
N THR A 98 -1.76 -12.78 -13.43
CA THR A 98 -2.13 -11.74 -12.48
C THR A 98 -1.12 -10.60 -12.51
N TYR A 99 -1.63 -9.38 -12.40
CA TYR A 99 -0.87 -8.16 -12.54
C TYR A 99 -1.25 -7.17 -11.44
N LEU A 100 -0.28 -6.33 -11.11
CA LEU A 100 -0.51 -5.07 -10.41
C LEU A 100 -0.25 -3.94 -11.40
N ILE A 101 -1.00 -2.86 -11.34
CA ILE A 101 -0.71 -1.62 -12.04
C ILE A 101 -0.68 -0.49 -11.03
N TYR A 102 0.23 0.47 -11.20
CA TYR A 102 0.18 1.72 -10.45
C TYR A 102 0.15 2.91 -11.39
N SER A 103 -0.53 3.97 -10.92
CA SER A 103 -0.53 5.26 -11.59
C SER A 103 0.42 6.25 -10.93
N SER A 104 1.07 7.10 -11.74
CA SER A 104 1.90 8.21 -11.26
C SER A 104 1.54 9.50 -12.00
N ALA A 105 1.38 10.58 -11.24
CA ALA A 105 1.26 11.93 -11.78
C ALA A 105 2.60 12.68 -11.84
N LYS A 106 3.71 11.98 -11.56
CA LYS A 106 5.07 12.54 -11.42
C LYS A 106 6.09 11.86 -12.30
N GLU A 107 5.71 10.77 -12.96
CA GLU A 107 6.46 10.11 -14.03
C GLU A 107 5.67 10.20 -15.34
N PRO A 108 6.35 10.18 -16.51
CA PRO A 108 5.67 10.14 -17.79
C PRO A 108 4.94 8.81 -18.05
N LEU A 109 5.28 7.74 -17.32
CA LEU A 109 4.74 6.39 -17.53
C LEU A 109 4.32 5.76 -16.20
N SER A 110 3.05 5.37 -16.13
CA SER A 110 2.53 4.35 -15.20
C SER A 110 3.10 2.96 -15.55
N ARG A 111 3.10 2.02 -14.61
CA ARG A 111 3.69 0.67 -14.86
C ARG A 111 2.73 -0.44 -14.50
N VAL A 112 2.75 -1.49 -15.32
CA VAL A 112 2.10 -2.78 -15.07
C VAL A 112 3.18 -3.79 -14.69
N LEU A 113 3.00 -4.47 -13.56
CA LEU A 113 3.87 -5.49 -13.01
C LEU A 113 3.15 -6.83 -13.10
N ARG A 114 3.80 -7.86 -13.64
CA ARG A 114 3.28 -9.22 -13.63
C ARG A 114 3.74 -9.94 -12.37
N LEU A 115 2.82 -10.49 -11.60
CA LEU A 115 3.15 -11.34 -10.45
C LEU A 115 3.72 -12.67 -10.98
N ARG A 116 4.89 -13.06 -10.48
CA ARG A 116 5.53 -14.34 -10.82
C ARG A 116 5.66 -15.18 -9.55
N THR A 117 5.10 -16.38 -9.59
CA THR A 117 5.07 -17.29 -8.43
C THR A 117 6.08 -18.42 -8.51
N ARG A 118 6.71 -18.66 -9.67
CA ARG A 118 7.93 -19.45 -9.91
C ARG A 118 8.59 -18.99 -11.21
#